data_AF-I2CR11-F1
#
_entry.id   AF-I2CR11-F1
#
_cell.length_a   1.000
_cell.length_b   1.000
_cell.length_c   1.000
_cell.angle_alpha   90.00
_cell.angle_beta   90.00
_cell.angle_gamma   90.00
#
_symmetry.space_group_name_H-M   'P 1'
#
loop_
_entity.id
_entity.type
_entity.pdbx_description
1 polymer ?
#
loop_
_entity_poly.entity_id
_entity_poly.type
_entity_poly.pdbx_seq_one_letter_code
_entity_poly.pdbx_strand_id
1 'polypeptide(L)'
;MSLFFHDELRTPSWTRALSLYDELNLKVPRPRSILRPDHGITGAFDAWAALAVEALAYNDEGDWDEALEVLRSMAAATQDGPFGQAHEVTEMTQSAFKTTRGFTRFAADNGGSFGEVILRGVFAYNPPFLAPVEETKAFKGLERAIQDGGQGARGGLFATLEGLRTPWGMASLEIGGGEEESGGVQIKDLKSYT
;
A
#
# COMPACT_ATOMS: atom_id res chain seq x y z
N MET A 1 8.38 -8.65 14.43
CA MET A 1 8.10 -7.27 13.92
C MET A 1 6.60 -6.99 13.90
N SER A 2 5.78 -8.04 13.72
CA SER A 2 4.32 -8.08 13.90
C SER A 2 3.83 -7.42 15.20
N LEU A 3 4.30 -7.84 16.38
CA LEU A 3 3.82 -7.30 17.67
C LEU A 3 3.90 -5.77 17.78
N PHE A 4 5.01 -5.16 17.37
CA PHE A 4 5.16 -3.70 17.37
C PHE A 4 4.12 -3.03 16.45
N PHE A 5 3.87 -3.62 15.28
CA PHE A 5 2.82 -3.12 14.39
C PHE A 5 1.44 -3.25 15.05
N HIS A 6 1.07 -4.41 15.59
CA HIS A 6 -0.25 -4.63 16.18
C HIS A 6 -0.50 -3.78 17.42
N ASP A 7 0.47 -3.73 18.31
CA ASP A 7 0.30 -3.14 19.64
C ASP A 7 0.44 -1.61 19.61
N GLU A 8 1.21 -1.07 18.66
CA GLU A 8 1.63 0.34 18.70
C GLU A 8 1.17 1.13 17.46
N LEU A 9 1.19 0.53 16.27
CA LEU A 9 0.95 1.25 15.01
C LEU A 9 -0.44 1.03 14.42
N ARG A 10 -0.98 -0.20 14.51
CA ARG A 10 -2.27 -0.57 13.94
C ARG A 10 -3.39 0.20 14.64
N THR A 11 -4.37 0.61 13.85
CA THR A 11 -5.62 1.22 14.33
C THR A 11 -6.79 0.55 13.63
N PRO A 12 -8.04 0.76 14.07
CA PRO A 12 -9.20 0.15 13.42
C PRO A 12 -9.42 0.53 11.95
N SER A 13 -8.85 1.66 11.47
CA SER A 13 -9.12 2.19 10.13
C SER A 13 -7.91 2.75 9.39
N TRP A 14 -6.71 2.68 9.98
CA TRP A 14 -5.46 3.22 9.43
C TRP A 14 -4.21 2.76 10.21
N THR A 15 -3.07 3.41 10.01
CA THR A 15 -1.83 3.22 10.78
C THR A 15 -1.32 4.52 11.39
N ARG A 16 -0.66 4.42 12.55
CA ARG A 16 0.07 5.55 13.15
C ARG A 16 1.45 5.71 12.52
N ALA A 17 1.95 6.94 12.46
CA ALA A 17 3.33 7.21 12.02
C ALA A 17 4.38 6.80 13.05
N LEU A 18 4.01 6.85 14.33
CA LEU A 18 4.88 6.58 15.46
C LEU A 18 4.09 5.88 16.56
N SER A 19 4.81 5.20 17.42
CA SER A 19 4.26 4.57 18.62
C SER A 19 3.59 5.58 19.55
N LEU A 20 2.54 5.13 20.24
CA LEU A 20 1.96 5.87 21.36
C LEU A 20 2.86 5.91 22.61
N TYR A 21 3.85 5.03 22.68
CA TYR A 21 4.82 4.92 23.77
C TYR A 21 6.13 5.65 23.47
N ASP A 22 6.26 6.28 22.30
CA ASP A 22 7.38 7.18 22.02
C ASP A 22 7.45 8.27 23.11
N GLU A 23 8.64 8.50 23.67
CA GLU A 23 8.85 9.47 24.75
C GLU A 23 8.30 10.87 24.40
N LEU A 24 8.39 11.27 23.13
CA LEU A 24 7.85 12.55 22.68
C LEU A 24 6.31 12.58 22.81
N ASN A 25 5.65 11.43 22.67
CA ASN A 25 4.20 11.27 22.79
C ASN A 25 3.74 11.27 24.25
N LEU A 26 4.60 10.79 25.14
CA LEU A 26 4.33 10.78 26.58
C LEU A 26 4.54 12.15 27.23
N LYS A 27 5.32 13.04 26.60
CA LYS A 27 5.67 14.37 27.15
C LYS A 27 4.72 15.51 26.74
N VAL A 28 3.70 15.24 25.90
CA VAL A 28 2.71 16.26 25.50
C VAL A 28 1.53 16.34 26.47
N PRO A 29 0.86 17.51 26.62
CA PRO A 29 -0.23 17.71 27.59
C PRO A 29 -1.42 16.75 27.43
N ARG A 30 -1.61 16.21 26.23
CA ARG A 30 -2.53 15.11 25.96
C ARG A 30 -1.73 13.99 25.30
N PRO A 31 -1.40 12.91 26.04
CA PRO A 31 -0.78 11.73 25.46
C PRO A 31 -1.62 11.23 24.29
N ARG A 32 -0.96 10.66 23.27
CA ARG A 32 -1.63 10.11 22.07
C ARG A 32 -2.28 11.15 21.17
N SER A 33 -1.87 12.42 21.28
CA SER A 33 -2.33 13.47 20.38
C SER A 33 -1.19 14.35 19.87
N ILE A 34 0.01 13.81 19.67
CA ILE A 34 1.07 14.58 19.00
C ILE A 34 0.55 14.99 17.63
N LEU A 35 0.49 16.31 17.44
CA LEU A 35 0.30 16.93 16.15
C LEU A 35 1.67 17.09 15.49
N ARG A 36 1.84 16.46 14.32
CA ARG A 36 3.00 16.67 13.45
C ARG A 36 2.58 17.51 12.24
N PRO A 37 3.33 18.56 11.88
CA PRO A 37 2.99 19.42 10.74
C PRO A 37 2.89 18.70 9.38
N ASP A 38 3.53 17.53 9.25
CA ASP A 38 3.61 16.71 8.04
C ASP A 38 2.65 15.52 8.04
N HIS A 39 2.12 15.08 9.20
CA HIS A 39 1.29 13.87 9.32
C HIS A 39 -0.06 14.09 10.05
N GLY A 40 -0.30 15.30 10.56
CA GLY A 40 -1.45 15.58 11.41
C GLY A 40 -1.36 14.89 12.78
N ILE A 41 -2.49 14.51 13.36
CA ILE A 41 -2.54 13.90 14.70
C ILE A 41 -2.24 12.40 14.58
N THR A 42 -1.07 11.97 15.04
CA THR A 42 -0.57 10.58 15.17
C THR A 42 -0.63 9.64 13.95
N GLY A 43 -1.36 9.96 12.89
CA GLY A 43 -1.52 9.09 11.73
C GLY A 43 -0.31 9.09 10.80
N ALA A 44 -0.28 8.12 9.88
CA ALA A 44 0.80 7.94 8.92
C ALA A 44 0.57 8.67 7.61
N PHE A 45 1.64 8.87 6.83
CA PHE A 45 1.50 9.17 5.41
C PHE A 45 0.69 8.08 4.72
N ASP A 46 -0.08 8.47 3.71
CA ASP A 46 -0.92 7.55 2.96
C ASP A 46 -0.12 6.43 2.31
N ALA A 47 1.10 6.74 1.87
CA ALA A 47 1.99 5.77 1.27
C ALA A 47 2.37 4.64 2.23
N TRP A 48 2.54 4.98 3.51
CA TRP A 48 3.08 4.06 4.50
C TRP A 48 2.06 3.02 4.95
N ALA A 49 0.77 3.36 4.92
CA ALA A 49 -0.29 2.45 5.32
C ALA A 49 -0.31 1.20 4.43
N ALA A 50 -0.25 1.38 3.10
CA ALA A 50 -0.17 0.29 2.15
C ALA A 50 1.15 -0.50 2.26
N LEU A 51 2.29 0.19 2.35
CA LEU A 51 3.59 -0.47 2.47
C LEU A 51 3.73 -1.28 3.77
N ALA A 52 3.08 -0.84 4.86
CA ALA A 52 3.02 -1.63 6.09
C ALA A 52 2.23 -2.93 5.90
N VAL A 53 1.13 -2.90 5.13
CA VAL A 53 0.38 -4.11 4.75
C VAL A 53 1.26 -5.07 3.93
N GLU A 54 2.00 -4.56 2.95
CA GLU A 54 2.92 -5.38 2.16
C GLU A 54 3.99 -6.04 3.05
N ALA A 55 4.57 -5.28 3.97
CA ALA A 55 5.55 -5.80 4.92
C ALA A 55 4.94 -6.85 5.87
N LEU A 56 3.66 -6.70 6.28
CA LEU A 56 2.95 -7.73 7.05
C LEU A 56 2.74 -9.01 6.24
N ALA A 57 2.41 -8.88 4.96
CA ALA A 57 2.14 -10.03 4.10
C ALA A 57 3.41 -10.84 3.76
N TYR A 58 4.55 -10.16 3.58
CA TYR A 58 5.77 -10.76 3.01
C TYR A 58 6.91 -11.01 4.00
N ASN A 59 6.76 -10.68 5.29
CA ASN A 59 7.80 -11.00 6.27
C ASN A 59 7.82 -12.52 6.61
N ASP A 60 8.85 -12.97 7.33
CA ASP A 60 9.05 -14.39 7.69
C ASP A 60 7.90 -14.98 8.54
N GLU A 61 7.12 -14.14 9.21
CA GLU A 61 5.93 -14.47 10.01
C GLU A 61 4.63 -14.11 9.28
N GLY A 62 4.70 -13.82 7.97
CA GLY A 62 3.65 -13.13 7.24
C GLY A 62 2.32 -13.89 7.20
N ASP A 63 1.24 -13.15 7.42
CA ASP A 63 -0.14 -13.64 7.38
C ASP A 63 -0.93 -12.82 6.36
N TRP A 64 -1.25 -13.45 5.22
CA TRP A 64 -2.00 -12.82 4.15
C TRP A 64 -3.46 -12.52 4.53
N ASP A 65 -4.08 -13.35 5.36
CA ASP A 65 -5.44 -13.11 5.81
C ASP A 65 -5.47 -11.86 6.68
N GLU A 66 -4.52 -11.74 7.61
CA GLU A 66 -4.36 -10.53 8.40
C GLU A 66 -4.04 -9.30 7.54
N ALA A 67 -3.09 -9.42 6.61
CA ALA A 67 -2.72 -8.30 5.73
C ALA A 67 -3.94 -7.79 4.93
N LEU A 68 -4.77 -8.72 4.41
CA LEU A 68 -6.02 -8.38 3.73
C LEU A 68 -7.04 -7.74 4.68
N GLU A 69 -7.16 -8.21 5.92
CA GLU A 69 -8.02 -7.57 6.92
C GLU A 69 -7.58 -6.14 7.23
N VAL A 70 -6.29 -5.92 7.42
CA VAL A 70 -5.72 -4.58 7.65
C VAL A 70 -6.01 -3.68 6.46
N LEU A 71 -5.76 -4.15 5.24
CA LEU A 71 -6.03 -3.39 4.02
C LEU A 71 -7.51 -3.02 3.88
N ARG A 72 -8.41 -3.99 4.12
CA ARG A 72 -9.87 -3.77 4.08
C ARG A 72 -10.34 -2.77 5.14
N SER A 73 -9.73 -2.79 6.33
CA SER A 73 -10.09 -1.87 7.42
C SER A 73 -9.90 -0.40 7.04
N MET A 74 -9.01 -0.12 6.08
CA MET A 74 -8.69 1.23 5.61
C MET A 74 -9.63 1.75 4.52
N ALA A 75 -10.46 0.90 3.93
CA ALA A 75 -11.24 1.24 2.73
C ALA A 75 -12.12 2.49 2.92
N ALA A 76 -12.72 2.67 4.09
CA ALA A 76 -13.54 3.85 4.38
C ALA A 76 -12.72 5.15 4.36
N ALA A 77 -11.50 5.14 4.92
CA ALA A 77 -10.62 6.31 4.92
C ALA A 77 -10.17 6.72 3.51
N THR A 78 -10.14 5.77 2.56
CA THR A 78 -9.75 6.05 1.17
C THR A 78 -10.87 6.66 0.31
N GLN A 79 -12.08 6.84 0.84
CA GLN A 79 -13.23 7.31 0.06
C GLN A 79 -13.42 8.84 0.05
N ASP A 80 -12.51 9.59 0.69
CA ASP A 80 -12.56 11.06 0.79
C ASP A 80 -11.98 11.79 -0.45
N GLY A 81 -12.07 11.17 -1.64
CA GLY A 81 -11.54 11.68 -2.90
C GLY A 81 -10.08 11.24 -3.16
N PRO A 82 -9.25 12.07 -3.85
CA PRO A 82 -7.86 11.68 -4.14
C PRO A 82 -7.08 11.47 -2.84
N PHE A 83 -6.11 10.56 -2.82
CA PHE A 83 -5.24 10.39 -1.65
C PHE A 83 -4.51 11.69 -1.31
N GLY A 84 -4.32 11.91 -0.02
CA GLY A 84 -3.58 13.05 0.50
C GLY A 84 -2.15 12.68 0.79
N GLN A 85 -1.45 13.60 1.44
CA GLN A 85 -0.14 13.31 1.99
C GLN A 85 -0.28 12.34 3.19
N ALA A 86 -1.21 12.60 4.10
CA ALA A 86 -1.43 11.81 5.31
C ALA A 86 -2.91 11.79 5.73
N HIS A 87 -3.25 10.84 6.61
CA HIS A 87 -4.47 10.83 7.40
C HIS A 87 -4.15 11.02 8.88
N GLU A 88 -5.04 11.69 9.61
CA GLU A 88 -5.01 11.79 11.06
C GLU A 88 -5.68 10.56 11.68
N VAL A 89 -5.12 10.10 12.80
CA VAL A 89 -5.68 9.08 13.67
C VAL A 89 -5.91 9.71 15.03
N THR A 90 -7.12 9.59 15.54
CA THR A 90 -7.50 10.16 16.84
C THR A 90 -8.58 9.31 17.48
N GLU A 91 -8.62 9.30 18.81
CA GLU A 91 -9.67 8.62 19.58
C GLU A 91 -11.05 9.32 19.43
N MET A 92 -11.10 10.50 18.79
CA MET A 92 -12.34 11.27 18.60
C MET A 92 -13.16 10.82 17.39
N THR A 93 -12.57 10.08 16.44
CA THR A 93 -13.25 9.64 15.21
C THR A 93 -13.11 8.14 15.04
N GLN A 94 -14.12 7.51 14.42
CA GLN A 94 -14.06 6.07 14.14
C GLN A 94 -13.16 5.76 12.93
N SER A 95 -13.19 6.63 11.92
CA SER A 95 -12.31 6.54 10.76
C SER A 95 -11.17 7.56 10.87
N ALA A 96 -10.00 7.17 10.40
CA ALA A 96 -8.98 8.13 10.01
C ALA A 96 -9.52 9.04 8.90
N PHE A 97 -9.06 10.28 8.90
CA PHE A 97 -9.48 11.30 7.94
C PHE A 97 -8.29 12.08 7.44
N LYS A 98 -8.36 12.56 6.21
CA LYS A 98 -7.26 13.28 5.57
C LYS A 98 -6.88 14.55 6.35
N THR A 99 -5.58 14.75 6.61
CA THR A 99 -5.12 15.98 7.27
C THR A 99 -5.19 17.18 6.32
N THR A 100 -5.63 18.31 6.88
CA THR A 100 -5.56 19.64 6.25
C THR A 100 -4.68 20.61 7.06
N ARG A 101 -3.94 20.10 8.05
CA ARG A 101 -3.14 20.89 8.99
C ARG A 101 -1.70 21.07 8.51
N GLY A 102 -1.05 22.12 9.02
CA GLY A 102 0.38 22.33 8.78
C GLY A 102 0.69 22.55 7.29
N PHE A 103 1.64 21.79 6.76
CA PHE A 103 2.04 21.87 5.35
C PHE A 103 1.63 20.64 4.54
N THR A 104 0.70 19.83 5.05
CA THR A 104 0.22 18.62 4.36
C THR A 104 -0.50 18.96 3.07
N ARG A 105 -0.25 18.19 2.01
CA ARG A 105 -0.98 18.30 0.75
C ARG A 105 -2.28 17.49 0.81
N PHE A 106 -3.38 18.13 0.41
CA PHE A 106 -4.70 17.48 0.32
C PHE A 106 -4.77 16.45 -0.83
N ALA A 107 -4.01 16.68 -1.90
CA ALA A 107 -3.85 15.73 -3.00
C ALA A 107 -2.36 15.46 -3.18
N ALA A 108 -1.97 14.19 -3.07
CA ALA A 108 -0.61 13.72 -3.28
C ALA A 108 -0.63 12.36 -4.00
N ASP A 109 0.52 11.98 -4.54
CA ASP A 109 0.75 10.71 -5.25
C ASP A 109 0.87 9.50 -4.31
N ASN A 110 0.86 9.72 -3.00
CA ASN A 110 1.00 8.71 -1.96
C ASN A 110 0.01 7.53 -2.09
N GLY A 111 -1.17 7.75 -2.65
CA GLY A 111 -2.15 6.70 -2.95
C GLY A 111 -1.70 5.65 -3.96
N GLY A 112 -0.66 5.95 -4.75
CA GLY A 112 -0.08 5.00 -5.70
C GLY A 112 0.43 3.72 -5.03
N SER A 113 0.88 3.81 -3.78
CA SER A 113 1.30 2.68 -2.96
C SER A 113 0.21 1.62 -2.76
N PHE A 114 -1.06 2.02 -2.57
CA PHE A 114 -2.17 1.08 -2.46
C PHE A 114 -2.33 0.30 -3.77
N GLY A 115 -2.23 0.99 -4.91
CA GLY A 115 -2.25 0.34 -6.22
C GLY A 115 -1.09 -0.64 -6.37
N GLU A 116 0.12 -0.24 -6.00
CA GLU A 116 1.32 -1.08 -6.05
C GLU A 116 1.18 -2.34 -5.19
N VAL A 117 0.79 -2.20 -3.92
CA VAL A 117 0.62 -3.32 -2.98
C VAL A 117 -0.53 -4.24 -3.37
N ILE A 118 -1.63 -3.70 -3.90
CA ILE A 118 -2.71 -4.52 -4.42
C ILE A 118 -2.22 -5.33 -5.63
N LEU A 119 -1.58 -4.68 -6.60
CA LEU A 119 -1.10 -5.37 -7.80
C LEU A 119 -0.02 -6.40 -7.49
N ARG A 120 1.02 -6.02 -6.76
CA ARG A 120 2.15 -6.89 -6.45
C ARG A 120 1.87 -7.88 -5.34
N GLY A 121 1.09 -7.49 -4.35
CA GLY A 121 0.76 -8.31 -3.20
C GLY A 121 -0.42 -9.22 -3.50
N VAL A 122 -1.61 -8.62 -3.51
CA VAL A 122 -2.87 -9.38 -3.67
C VAL A 122 -2.91 -10.12 -5.00
N PHE A 123 -2.50 -9.47 -6.07
CA PHE A 123 -2.51 -10.05 -7.41
C PHE A 123 -1.17 -10.67 -7.85
N ALA A 124 -0.14 -10.72 -6.98
CA ALA A 124 1.19 -11.23 -7.35
C ALA A 124 1.71 -10.75 -8.72
N TYR A 125 1.22 -9.61 -9.20
CA TYR A 125 1.55 -9.09 -10.50
C TYR A 125 2.64 -8.06 -10.31
N ASN A 126 3.87 -8.51 -10.52
CA ASN A 126 5.00 -7.63 -10.64
C ASN A 126 5.19 -7.30 -12.12
N PRO A 127 4.80 -6.10 -12.59
CA PRO A 127 4.99 -5.75 -13.99
C PRO A 127 6.48 -5.84 -14.34
N PRO A 128 6.84 -6.38 -15.51
CA PRO A 128 8.21 -6.37 -15.95
C PRO A 128 8.68 -4.92 -16.01
N PHE A 129 9.93 -4.70 -15.60
CA PHE A 129 10.52 -3.37 -15.67
C PHE A 129 10.55 -2.91 -17.14
N LEU A 130 9.82 -1.84 -17.43
CA LEU A 130 9.83 -1.21 -18.76
C LEU A 130 11.05 -0.31 -18.87
N ALA A 131 12.07 -0.83 -19.53
CA ALA A 131 13.30 -0.09 -19.75
C ALA A 131 13.08 1.18 -20.59
N PRO A 132 13.73 2.31 -20.25
CA PRO A 132 13.92 3.38 -21.23
C PRO A 132 14.61 2.81 -22.47
N VAL A 133 14.20 3.26 -23.65
CA VAL A 133 14.74 2.81 -24.95
C VAL A 133 16.27 3.05 -25.06
N GLU A 134 16.81 3.94 -24.22
CA GLU A 134 18.25 4.22 -24.11
C GLU A 134 18.82 3.67 -22.79
N GLU A 135 19.67 2.64 -22.89
CA GLU A 135 20.40 2.08 -21.76
C GLU A 135 21.46 3.06 -21.23
N THR A 136 21.22 3.64 -20.05
CA THR A 136 22.22 4.43 -19.34
C THR A 136 23.06 3.57 -18.38
N LYS A 137 24.20 4.07 -17.88
CA LYS A 137 24.95 3.37 -16.82
C LYS A 137 24.15 3.22 -15.52
N ALA A 138 23.28 4.19 -15.22
CA ALA A 138 22.36 4.11 -14.08
C ALA A 138 21.32 2.98 -14.28
N PHE A 139 20.85 2.81 -15.52
CA PHE A 139 19.95 1.74 -15.91
C PHE A 139 20.55 0.34 -15.69
N LYS A 140 21.82 0.12 -16.05
CA LYS A 140 22.52 -1.17 -15.81
C LYS A 140 22.74 -1.47 -14.33
N GLY A 141 22.90 -0.43 -13.51
CA GLY A 141 22.97 -0.57 -12.04
C GLY A 141 21.63 -1.00 -11.44
N LEU A 142 20.52 -0.44 -11.94
CA LEU A 142 19.17 -0.76 -11.49
C LEU A 142 18.71 -2.16 -11.94
N GLU A 143 18.99 -2.54 -13.19
CA GLU A 143 18.66 -3.86 -13.74
C GLU A 143 19.32 -4.99 -12.92
N ARG A 144 20.59 -4.81 -12.55
CA ARG A 144 21.30 -5.75 -11.69
C ARG A 144 20.68 -5.86 -10.30
N ALA A 145 20.27 -4.73 -9.71
CA ALA A 145 19.60 -4.74 -8.40
C ALA A 145 18.24 -5.46 -8.43
N ILE A 146 17.48 -5.34 -9.53
CA ILE A 146 16.20 -6.04 -9.73
C ILE A 146 16.43 -7.55 -9.95
N GLN A 147 17.44 -7.93 -10.73
CA GLN A 147 17.77 -9.35 -10.96
C GLN A 147 18.28 -10.04 -9.69
N ASP A 148 19.08 -9.33 -8.89
CA ASP A 148 19.65 -9.85 -7.65
C ASP A 148 18.63 -9.86 -6.48
N GLY A 149 17.59 -9.01 -6.50
CA GLY A 149 16.59 -8.88 -5.43
C GLY A 149 15.15 -9.36 -5.77
N GLY A 150 14.83 -9.60 -7.04
CA GLY A 150 13.45 -9.75 -7.52
C GLY A 150 12.90 -11.18 -7.63
N GLN A 151 13.69 -12.22 -7.34
CA GLN A 151 13.22 -13.63 -7.43
C GLN A 151 12.41 -14.09 -6.20
N GLY A 152 12.01 -13.19 -5.31
CA GLY A 152 11.49 -13.52 -3.97
C GLY A 152 9.98 -13.43 -3.73
N ALA A 153 9.14 -13.01 -4.68
CA ALA A 153 7.68 -12.93 -4.43
C ALA A 153 6.98 -14.25 -4.80
N ARG A 154 7.12 -15.27 -3.95
CA ARG A 154 6.28 -16.47 -3.99
C ARG A 154 5.06 -16.24 -3.09
N GLY A 155 3.90 -15.97 -3.67
CA GLY A 155 2.63 -15.94 -2.93
C GLY A 155 1.67 -14.87 -3.42
N GLY A 156 0.83 -15.22 -4.38
CA GLY A 156 -0.40 -14.47 -4.68
C GLY A 156 -1.61 -15.31 -4.30
N LEU A 157 -2.68 -14.66 -3.87
CA LEU A 157 -3.99 -15.31 -3.76
C LEU A 157 -4.63 -15.38 -5.15
N PHE A 158 -5.30 -16.49 -5.44
CA PHE A 158 -6.16 -16.60 -6.63
C PHE A 158 -7.21 -15.48 -6.60
N ALA A 159 -7.15 -14.55 -7.55
CA ALA A 159 -7.98 -13.35 -7.55
C ALA A 159 -8.18 -12.79 -8.95
N THR A 160 -9.31 -12.08 -9.12
CA THR A 160 -9.65 -11.32 -10.33
C THR A 160 -9.78 -9.82 -10.00
N LEU A 161 -9.02 -8.97 -10.67
CA LEU A 161 -9.15 -7.51 -10.64
C LEU A 161 -9.94 -7.07 -11.87
N GLU A 162 -11.17 -6.63 -11.68
CA GLU A 162 -11.98 -6.06 -12.76
C GLU A 162 -11.96 -4.53 -12.73
N GLY A 163 -12.32 -3.90 -13.85
CA GLY A 163 -12.54 -2.46 -13.89
C GLY A 163 -11.27 -1.63 -14.04
N LEU A 164 -10.14 -2.22 -14.47
CA LEU A 164 -8.91 -1.48 -14.74
C LEU A 164 -9.09 -0.58 -15.96
N ARG A 165 -9.03 0.73 -15.77
CA ARG A 165 -8.97 1.68 -16.88
C ARG A 165 -7.54 1.78 -17.40
N THR A 166 -7.35 1.44 -18.67
CA THR A 166 -6.08 1.58 -19.38
C THR A 166 -6.24 2.60 -20.52
N PRO A 167 -5.14 3.10 -21.11
CA PRO A 167 -5.20 3.89 -22.34
C PRO A 167 -5.90 3.18 -23.52
N TRP A 168 -6.11 1.87 -23.43
CA TRP A 168 -6.68 1.02 -24.50
C TRP A 168 -8.10 0.51 -24.19
N GLY A 169 -8.70 0.92 -23.07
CA GLY A 169 -10.04 0.49 -22.65
C GLY A 169 -10.05 -0.12 -21.25
N MET A 170 -11.17 -0.77 -20.92
CA MET A 170 -11.27 -1.54 -19.67
C MET A 170 -10.47 -2.84 -19.81
N ALA A 171 -9.83 -3.26 -18.72
CA ALA A 171 -9.14 -4.54 -18.62
C ALA A 171 -9.54 -5.26 -17.33
N SER A 172 -9.38 -6.59 -17.33
CA SER A 172 -9.37 -7.40 -16.12
C SER A 172 -8.07 -8.19 -16.01
N LEU A 173 -7.64 -8.44 -14.78
CA LEU A 173 -6.46 -9.23 -14.45
C LEU A 173 -6.91 -10.44 -13.65
N GLU A 174 -6.63 -11.65 -14.14
CA GLU A 174 -6.97 -12.91 -13.47
C GLU A 174 -5.72 -13.70 -13.09
N ILE A 175 -5.78 -14.34 -11.93
CA ILE A 175 -4.78 -15.31 -11.46
C ILE A 175 -5.50 -16.60 -11.09
N GLY A 176 -5.30 -17.64 -11.91
CA GLY A 176 -5.87 -18.97 -11.73
C GLY A 176 -4.98 -20.03 -12.34
N GLY A 177 -4.60 -21.03 -11.55
CA GLY A 177 -3.96 -22.26 -12.02
C GLY A 177 -5.03 -23.32 -12.29
N GLY A 178 -5.13 -23.79 -13.53
CA GLY A 178 -5.61 -25.15 -13.78
C GLY A 178 -4.54 -26.13 -13.27
N GLU A 179 -4.95 -27.32 -12.85
CA GLU A 179 -4.12 -28.32 -12.14
C GLU A 179 -2.82 -28.77 -12.86
N GLU A 180 -2.47 -28.25 -14.05
CA GLU A 180 -1.26 -28.64 -14.78
C GLU A 180 -0.44 -27.49 -15.42
N GLU A 181 -0.78 -26.22 -15.28
CA GLU A 181 0.03 -25.15 -15.90
C GLU A 181 0.55 -24.13 -14.89
N SER A 182 1.86 -23.88 -14.97
CA SER A 182 2.61 -22.88 -14.22
C SER A 182 1.82 -21.57 -14.10
N GLY A 183 1.49 -21.18 -12.86
CA GLY A 183 0.69 -20.00 -12.56
C GLY A 183 1.24 -18.74 -13.24
N GLY A 184 0.58 -18.35 -14.33
CA GLY A 184 0.86 -17.14 -15.09
C GLY A 184 -0.28 -16.15 -14.96
N VAL A 185 0.05 -14.86 -14.94
CA VAL A 185 -0.94 -13.77 -14.97
C VAL A 185 -1.49 -13.63 -16.39
N GLN A 186 -2.81 -13.65 -16.54
CA GLN A 186 -3.46 -13.40 -17.83
C GLN A 186 -4.24 -12.09 -17.81
N ILE A 187 -3.95 -11.23 -18.78
CA ILE A 187 -4.75 -10.03 -19.06
C ILE A 187 -5.85 -10.45 -20.04
N LYS A 188 -7.11 -10.35 -19.63
CA LYS A 188 -8.26 -10.68 -20.46
C LYS A 188 -9.06 -9.41 -20.80
N ASP A 189 -9.75 -9.47 -21.94
CA ASP A 189 -10.72 -8.47 -22.43
C ASP A 189 -10.23 -7.02 -22.54
N LEU A 190 -9.34 -6.74 -23.50
CA LEU A 190 -9.17 -5.38 -24.03
C LEU A 190 -10.38 -5.01 -24.90
N LYS A 191 -11.43 -4.44 -24.28
CA LYS A 191 -12.53 -3.84 -25.05
C LYS A 191 -12.15 -2.41 -25.42
N SER A 192 -11.77 -2.21 -26.68
CA SER A 192 -11.60 -0.87 -27.25
C SER A 192 -12.94 -0.13 -27.25
N TYR A 193 -12.99 1.06 -26.65
CA TYR A 193 -14.07 2.00 -26.94
C TYR A 193 -13.77 2.62 -28.32
N THR A 194 -14.46 2.14 -29.36
CA THR A 194 -14.71 2.93 -30.57
C THR A 194 -15.97 3.75 -30.39
#